data_AF-A0AA35NVQ8-F1
#
_entry.id   AF-A0AA35NVQ8-F1
#
_cell.length_a   1.000
_cell.length_b   1.000
_cell.length_c   1.000
_cell.angle_alpha   90.00
_cell.angle_beta   90.00
_cell.angle_gamma   90.00
#
_symmetry.space_group_name_H-M   'P 1'
#
loop_
_entity.id
_entity.type
_entity.pdbx_description
1 polymer ?
#
loop_
_entity_poly.entity_id
_entity_poly.type
_entity_poly.pdbx_seq_one_letter_code
_entity_poly.pdbx_strand_id
1 'polypeptide(L)'
;MAVSESQLKKMLSKYKYRDLTVQETVSVITQYKDLKPVMDGYVFNDGSSRELMSLTGTIPVNYKGNTYNIPICLWLLDTYPYNPPICFVKPTSSMTIKTGKHVDANGKIYLPYLHEWKHPQSDLIGLIQVMIVVFGEEPPVFSRPTISAAYPPYQATGPPNSSYMPGMPSGMPHFPPGPPPNPSGYPSYPYPPPSGSFPPTTSTQHYPSQPPVTTVADGRRKQKQVWICGHSYVFWAEKRALERSFGPQLGIRLEDAKLHWLGKSGMTWDQLIPSLLHTRRRLTDPDILVVHLGGNDLGTYADYDIIRQMKKDIIHIKITFKNSILVWSNIVPRKAWSQDMSHEFMEKSRKRVNREIGSFMERIGGIIIKHDSLVPESPGLFHLDGVLLSASGTDVFNLDLLSVLETLI
;
A
#
# COMPACT_ATOMS: atom_id res chain seq x y z
N MET A 1 -18.56 -24.78 1.00
CA MET A 1 -18.85 -24.87 -0.44
C MET A 1 -18.31 -23.61 -1.12
N ALA A 2 -17.58 -23.75 -2.22
CA ALA A 2 -17.16 -22.60 -3.03
C ALA A 2 -18.39 -22.03 -3.76
N VAL A 3 -18.59 -20.71 -3.68
CA VAL A 3 -19.69 -20.04 -4.38
C VAL A 3 -19.41 -20.07 -5.88
N SER A 4 -20.35 -20.57 -6.68
CA SER A 4 -20.17 -20.65 -8.14
C SER A 4 -20.36 -19.29 -8.80
N GLU A 5 -19.74 -19.09 -9.96
CA GLU A 5 -19.93 -17.87 -10.76
C GLU A 5 -21.41 -17.63 -11.11
N SER A 6 -22.17 -18.70 -11.36
CA SER A 6 -23.62 -18.64 -11.61
C SER A 6 -24.41 -18.14 -10.39
N GLN A 7 -24.02 -18.54 -9.19
CA GLN A 7 -24.62 -18.04 -7.95
C GLN A 7 -24.30 -16.55 -7.75
N LEU A 8 -23.06 -16.12 -8.01
CA LEU A 8 -22.68 -14.70 -7.94
C LEU A 8 -23.46 -13.84 -8.93
N LYS A 9 -23.63 -14.30 -10.18
CA LYS A 9 -24.45 -13.61 -11.19
C LYS A 9 -25.90 -13.44 -10.74
N LYS A 10 -26.46 -14.41 -10.02
CA LYS A 10 -27.81 -14.31 -9.44
C LYS A 10 -27.87 -13.28 -8.30
N MET A 11 -26.91 -13.32 -7.39
CA MET A 11 -26.79 -12.36 -6.27
C MET A 11 -26.69 -10.92 -6.79
N LEU A 12 -25.91 -10.71 -7.85
CA LEU A 12 -25.62 -9.39 -8.44
C LEU A 12 -26.59 -8.99 -9.56
N SER A 13 -27.79 -9.57 -9.61
CA SER A 13 -28.76 -9.33 -10.68
C SER A 13 -29.17 -7.86 -10.83
N LYS A 14 -29.16 -7.09 -9.73
CA LYS A 14 -29.50 -5.66 -9.70
C LYS A 14 -28.30 -4.73 -9.95
N TYR A 15 -27.08 -5.27 -10.10
CA TYR A 15 -25.87 -4.46 -10.28
C TYR A 15 -25.74 -3.99 -11.74
N LYS A 16 -25.38 -2.73 -11.91
CA LYS A 16 -25.23 -2.10 -13.23
C LYS A 16 -24.11 -2.72 -14.06
N TYR A 17 -23.02 -3.11 -13.41
CA TYR A 17 -21.85 -3.72 -14.06
C TYR A 17 -21.57 -5.11 -13.48
N ARG A 18 -22.60 -5.97 -13.57
CA ARG A 18 -22.63 -7.31 -12.98
C ARG A 18 -21.40 -8.14 -13.34
N ASP A 19 -21.06 -8.27 -14.61
CA ASP A 19 -20.03 -9.21 -15.05
C ASP A 19 -18.63 -8.78 -14.56
N LEU A 20 -18.35 -7.47 -14.52
CA LEU A 20 -17.13 -6.93 -13.91
C LEU A 20 -17.08 -7.21 -12.40
N THR A 21 -18.19 -6.99 -11.70
CA THR A 21 -18.29 -7.24 -10.26
C THR A 21 -18.08 -8.72 -9.93
N VAL A 22 -18.64 -9.63 -10.74
CA VAL A 22 -18.44 -11.08 -10.60
C VAL A 22 -16.99 -11.45 -10.82
N GLN A 23 -16.35 -10.95 -11.89
CA GLN A 23 -14.96 -11.26 -12.21
C GLN A 23 -14.01 -10.85 -11.08
N GLU A 24 -14.18 -9.64 -10.54
CA GLU A 24 -13.36 -9.17 -9.42
C GLU A 24 -13.67 -9.94 -8.12
N THR A 25 -14.94 -10.23 -7.85
CA THR A 25 -15.33 -11.03 -6.68
C THR A 25 -14.69 -12.42 -6.72
N VAL A 26 -14.76 -13.12 -7.87
CA VAL A 26 -14.12 -14.42 -8.07
C VAL A 26 -12.60 -14.32 -7.85
N SER A 27 -11.96 -13.27 -8.35
CA SER A 27 -10.53 -13.05 -8.17
C SER A 27 -10.18 -12.91 -6.68
N VAL A 28 -10.94 -12.09 -5.93
CA VAL A 28 -10.73 -11.89 -4.49
C VAL A 28 -10.92 -13.18 -3.69
N ILE A 29 -12.03 -13.89 -3.86
CA ILE A 29 -12.32 -15.09 -3.05
C ILE A 29 -11.43 -16.28 -3.44
N THR A 30 -10.82 -16.22 -4.64
CA THR A 30 -9.81 -17.19 -5.06
C THR A 30 -8.48 -16.94 -4.35
N GLN A 31 -8.09 -15.68 -4.15
CA GLN A 31 -6.84 -15.32 -3.48
C GLN A 31 -6.97 -15.31 -1.95
N TYR A 32 -8.06 -14.77 -1.41
CA TYR A 32 -8.32 -14.62 0.01
C TYR A 32 -9.46 -15.55 0.43
N LYS A 33 -9.10 -16.80 0.75
CA LYS A 33 -10.07 -17.89 0.96
C LYS A 33 -11.05 -17.64 2.10
N ASP A 34 -10.69 -16.83 3.08
CA ASP A 34 -11.55 -16.51 4.23
C ASP A 34 -12.57 -15.41 3.94
N LEU A 35 -12.41 -14.65 2.85
CA LEU A 35 -13.41 -13.69 2.39
C LEU A 35 -14.53 -14.41 1.65
N LYS A 36 -15.77 -14.19 2.07
CA LYS A 36 -16.97 -14.78 1.48
C LYS A 36 -17.91 -13.70 0.97
N PRO A 37 -18.54 -13.92 -0.20
CA PRO A 37 -19.58 -13.03 -0.70
C PRO A 37 -20.88 -13.28 0.06
N VAL A 38 -21.50 -12.22 0.58
CA VAL A 38 -22.75 -12.26 1.33
C VAL A 38 -23.69 -11.19 0.76
N MET A 39 -24.97 -11.51 0.57
CA MET A 39 -26.00 -10.52 0.28
C MET A 39 -26.66 -10.11 1.59
N ASP A 40 -26.71 -8.81 1.86
CA ASP A 40 -27.34 -8.29 3.07
C ASP A 40 -27.82 -6.84 2.87
N GLY A 41 -28.67 -6.35 3.77
CA GLY A 41 -29.20 -4.99 3.76
C GLY A 41 -28.18 -3.98 4.29
N TYR A 42 -27.69 -3.09 3.43
CA TYR A 42 -26.89 -1.95 3.83
C TYR A 42 -27.78 -0.73 4.10
N VAL A 43 -27.60 -0.06 5.23
CA VAL A 43 -28.32 1.19 5.57
C VAL A 43 -27.38 2.37 5.34
N PHE A 44 -27.79 3.29 4.48
CA PHE A 44 -27.07 4.53 4.17
C PHE A 44 -27.35 5.60 5.22
N ASN A 45 -26.50 6.63 5.24
CA ASN A 45 -26.62 7.74 6.19
C ASN A 45 -27.93 8.54 6.05
N ASP A 46 -28.59 8.48 4.90
CA ASP A 46 -29.91 9.09 4.66
C ASP A 46 -31.08 8.25 5.19
N GLY A 47 -30.79 7.10 5.83
CA GLY A 47 -31.77 6.15 6.35
C GLY A 47 -32.33 5.19 5.31
N SER A 48 -31.97 5.34 4.03
CA SER A 48 -32.34 4.39 3.00
C SER A 48 -31.60 3.07 3.18
N SER A 49 -32.23 1.95 2.81
CA SER A 49 -31.57 0.64 2.79
C SER A 49 -31.55 0.07 1.39
N ARG A 50 -30.45 -0.60 1.03
CA ARG A 50 -30.34 -1.38 -0.20
C ARG A 50 -29.74 -2.74 0.08
N GLU A 51 -30.23 -3.72 -0.65
CA GLU A 51 -29.65 -5.06 -0.68
C GLU A 51 -28.37 -5.03 -1.54
N LEU A 52 -27.22 -5.24 -0.90
CA LEU A 52 -25.90 -5.18 -1.54
C LEU A 52 -25.09 -6.43 -1.20
N MET A 53 -24.12 -6.73 -2.06
CA MET A 53 -23.10 -7.72 -1.78
C MET A 53 -22.00 -7.11 -0.91
N SER A 54 -21.57 -7.85 0.11
CA SER A 54 -20.33 -7.62 0.83
C SER A 54 -19.36 -8.78 0.64
N LEU A 55 -18.05 -8.49 0.68
CA LEU A 55 -17.01 -9.49 0.93
C LEU A 55 -16.63 -9.42 2.40
N THR A 56 -17.01 -10.44 3.16
CA THR A 56 -16.88 -10.47 4.62
C THR A 56 -16.05 -11.67 5.04
N GLY A 57 -15.11 -11.46 5.96
CA GLY A 57 -14.19 -12.49 6.43
C GLY A 57 -12.92 -11.87 6.97
N THR A 58 -11.81 -12.59 6.90
CA THR A 58 -10.51 -12.12 7.40
C THR A 58 -9.47 -11.97 6.29
N ILE A 59 -8.56 -11.03 6.47
CA ILE A 59 -7.33 -10.90 5.67
C ILE A 59 -6.10 -11.13 6.55
N PRO A 60 -5.06 -11.82 6.05
CA PRO A 60 -3.84 -12.05 6.81
C PRO A 60 -3.00 -10.76 6.83
N VAL A 61 -2.71 -10.25 8.02
CA VAL A 61 -1.94 -9.03 8.24
C VAL A 61 -0.75 -9.34 9.15
N ASN A 62 0.46 -9.07 8.69
CA ASN A 62 1.65 -9.23 9.51
C ASN A 62 1.86 -7.98 10.38
N TYR A 63 1.83 -8.15 11.69
CA TYR A 63 2.15 -7.11 12.67
C TYR A 63 3.21 -7.62 13.64
N LYS A 64 4.36 -6.93 13.69
CA LYS A 64 5.50 -7.27 14.56
C LYS A 64 5.93 -8.75 14.47
N GLY A 65 5.97 -9.30 13.26
CA GLY A 65 6.45 -10.66 12.98
C GLY A 65 5.39 -11.76 13.16
N ASN A 66 4.18 -11.41 13.60
CA ASN A 66 3.07 -12.36 13.73
C ASN A 66 1.98 -12.04 12.70
N THR A 67 1.40 -13.07 12.10
CA THR A 67 0.26 -12.90 11.18
C THR A 67 -1.05 -12.97 11.95
N TYR A 68 -1.85 -11.91 11.84
CA TYR A 68 -3.18 -11.79 12.43
C TYR A 68 -4.24 -11.81 11.34
N ASN A 69 -5.34 -12.50 11.59
CA ASN A 69 -6.49 -12.55 10.70
C ASN A 69 -7.43 -11.38 11.03
N ILE A 70 -7.28 -10.26 10.32
CA ILE A 70 -8.03 -9.04 10.59
C ILE A 70 -9.41 -9.13 9.92
N PRO A 71 -10.50 -9.06 10.70
CA PRO A 71 -11.84 -9.19 10.15
C PRO A 71 -12.29 -7.90 9.45
N ILE A 72 -12.67 -8.03 8.19
CA ILE A 72 -13.10 -6.92 7.33
C ILE A 72 -14.44 -7.22 6.65
N CYS A 73 -15.08 -6.15 6.17
CA CYS A 73 -16.29 -6.19 5.38
C CYS A 73 -16.23 -5.13 4.29
N LEU A 74 -16.23 -5.56 3.03
CA LEU A 74 -16.14 -4.70 1.85
C LEU A 74 -17.50 -4.67 1.14
N TRP A 75 -18.29 -3.63 1.34
CA TRP A 75 -19.59 -3.47 0.67
C TRP A 75 -19.41 -2.95 -0.74
N LEU A 76 -19.92 -3.67 -1.74
CA LEU A 76 -19.86 -3.27 -3.14
C LEU A 76 -21.15 -2.53 -3.49
N LEU A 77 -21.07 -1.28 -3.93
CA LEU A 77 -22.25 -0.56 -4.42
C LEU A 77 -22.77 -1.18 -5.73
N ASP A 78 -24.06 -0.99 -6.04
CA ASP A 78 -24.69 -1.43 -7.30
C ASP A 78 -24.04 -0.86 -8.58
N THR A 79 -23.19 0.15 -8.41
CA THR A 79 -22.40 0.84 -9.43
C THR A 79 -20.92 0.44 -9.47
N TYR A 80 -20.49 -0.52 -8.64
CA TYR A 80 -19.16 -1.13 -8.70
C TYR A 80 -18.87 -1.67 -10.12
N PRO A 81 -17.65 -1.52 -10.69
CA PRO A 81 -16.40 -1.02 -10.08
C PRO A 81 -16.19 0.50 -10.22
N TYR A 82 -17.16 1.28 -10.69
CA TYR A 82 -16.93 2.72 -10.94
C TYR A 82 -17.02 3.58 -9.67
N ASN A 83 -17.59 3.05 -8.59
CA ASN A 83 -17.52 3.63 -7.25
C ASN A 83 -16.76 2.69 -6.32
N PRO A 84 -15.98 3.24 -5.36
CA PRO A 84 -15.24 2.44 -4.40
C PRO A 84 -16.18 1.63 -3.50
N PRO A 85 -15.70 0.50 -2.95
CA PRO A 85 -16.42 -0.20 -1.90
C PRO A 85 -16.46 0.61 -0.60
N ILE A 86 -17.48 0.37 0.22
CA ILE A 86 -17.55 0.89 1.60
C ILE A 86 -16.98 -0.14 2.55
N CYS A 87 -15.90 0.21 3.23
CA CYS A 87 -15.07 -0.75 3.94
C CYS A 87 -15.17 -0.57 5.45
N PHE A 88 -15.26 -1.68 6.17
CA PHE A 88 -15.27 -1.71 7.63
C PHE A 88 -14.35 -2.79 8.19
N VAL A 89 -13.76 -2.55 9.35
CA VAL A 89 -13.31 -3.62 10.24
C VAL A 89 -14.48 -4.14 11.06
N LYS A 90 -14.51 -5.45 11.31
CA LYS A 90 -15.60 -6.14 12.02
C LYS A 90 -15.03 -6.88 13.23
N PRO A 91 -14.74 -6.18 14.36
CA PRO A 91 -14.17 -6.83 15.53
C PRO A 91 -15.06 -7.98 16.02
N THR A 92 -14.45 -9.07 16.47
CA THR A 92 -15.15 -10.12 17.22
C THR A 92 -15.49 -9.62 18.63
N SER A 93 -16.27 -10.38 19.40
CA SER A 93 -16.59 -10.06 20.80
C SER A 93 -15.35 -9.93 21.71
N SER A 94 -14.26 -10.59 21.33
CA SER A 94 -12.95 -10.53 22.01
C SER A 94 -12.04 -9.42 21.50
N MET A 95 -12.49 -8.57 20.56
CA MET A 95 -11.70 -7.49 19.99
C MET A 95 -12.32 -6.12 20.27
N THR A 96 -11.50 -5.08 20.10
CA THR A 96 -11.93 -3.68 20.14
C THR A 96 -11.28 -2.94 18.98
N ILE A 97 -12.02 -2.01 18.36
CA ILE A 97 -11.50 -1.13 17.31
C ILE A 97 -10.48 -0.17 17.92
N LYS A 98 -9.32 -0.05 17.27
CA LYS A 98 -8.41 1.08 17.50
C LYS A 98 -8.71 2.15 16.48
N THR A 99 -9.27 3.26 16.94
CA THR A 99 -9.43 4.46 16.13
C THR A 99 -8.08 5.04 15.77
N GLY A 100 -7.94 5.53 14.54
CA GLY A 100 -6.70 6.10 14.06
C GLY A 100 -6.90 6.87 12.77
N LYS A 101 -5.81 7.15 12.06
CA LYS A 101 -5.83 7.91 10.80
C LYS A 101 -6.72 7.26 9.74
N HIS A 102 -6.78 5.94 9.74
CA HIS A 102 -7.43 5.14 8.68
C HIS A 102 -8.72 4.45 9.12
N VAL A 103 -9.10 4.52 10.41
CA VAL A 103 -10.27 3.83 10.94
C VAL A 103 -10.98 4.70 11.98
N ASP A 104 -12.29 4.90 11.82
CA ASP A 104 -13.12 5.63 12.80
C ASP A 104 -13.69 4.73 13.90
N ALA A 105 -14.42 5.32 14.86
CA ALA A 105 -15.01 4.60 15.99
C ALA A 105 -16.05 3.53 15.60
N ASN A 106 -16.64 3.66 14.40
CA ASN A 106 -17.58 2.67 13.85
C ASN A 106 -16.85 1.57 13.06
N GLY A 107 -15.52 1.63 13.00
CA GLY A 107 -14.69 0.70 12.25
C GLY A 107 -14.67 0.98 10.75
N LYS A 108 -15.21 2.12 10.28
CA LYS A 108 -15.17 2.46 8.86
C LYS A 108 -13.74 2.82 8.45
N ILE A 109 -13.31 2.29 7.32
CA ILE A 109 -11.95 2.40 6.82
C ILE A 109 -11.85 3.57 5.83
N TYR A 110 -10.84 4.41 6.00
CA TYR A 110 -10.51 5.56 5.15
C TYR A 110 -9.08 5.43 4.63
N LEU A 111 -8.95 5.26 3.32
CA LEU A 111 -7.68 5.08 2.64
C LEU A 111 -7.58 6.04 1.44
N PRO A 112 -6.39 6.59 1.14
CA PRO A 112 -6.17 7.35 -0.10
C PRO A 112 -6.61 6.55 -1.34
N TYR A 113 -6.37 5.23 -1.34
CA TYR A 113 -6.79 4.35 -2.43
C TYR A 113 -8.32 4.33 -2.65
N LEU A 114 -9.11 4.46 -1.59
CA LEU A 114 -10.58 4.56 -1.70
C LEU A 114 -11.00 5.96 -2.18
N HIS A 115 -10.29 7.00 -1.76
CA HIS A 115 -10.57 8.39 -2.15
C HIS A 115 -10.26 8.66 -3.63
N GLU A 116 -9.16 8.09 -4.13
CA GLU A 116 -8.70 8.22 -5.52
C GLU A 116 -9.22 7.11 -6.43
N TRP A 117 -10.21 6.34 -5.98
CA TRP A 117 -10.69 5.16 -6.68
C TRP A 117 -11.13 5.48 -8.10
N LYS A 118 -10.53 4.80 -9.08
CA LYS A 118 -10.84 5.00 -10.49
C LYS A 118 -10.69 3.69 -11.26
N HIS A 119 -11.80 3.16 -11.77
CA HIS A 119 -11.75 2.02 -12.68
C HIS A 119 -11.17 2.43 -14.05
N PRO A 120 -10.27 1.64 -14.68
CA PRO A 120 -9.78 0.32 -14.26
C PRO A 120 -8.46 0.32 -13.45
N GLN A 121 -7.98 1.48 -13.01
CA GLN A 121 -6.74 1.61 -12.24
C GLN A 121 -6.89 1.09 -10.80
N SER A 122 -8.09 1.12 -10.25
CA SER A 122 -8.42 0.64 -8.90
C SER A 122 -9.28 -0.62 -8.96
N ASP A 123 -8.95 -1.60 -8.11
CA ASP A 123 -9.66 -2.87 -7.97
C ASP A 123 -9.62 -3.39 -6.51
N LEU A 124 -10.40 -4.43 -6.21
CA LEU A 124 -10.50 -4.97 -4.84
C LEU A 124 -9.21 -5.64 -4.35
N ILE A 125 -8.42 -6.23 -5.24
CA ILE A 125 -7.16 -6.88 -4.87
C ILE A 125 -6.15 -5.83 -4.41
N GLY A 126 -6.00 -4.75 -5.19
CA GLY A 126 -5.17 -3.61 -4.84
C GLY A 126 -5.61 -2.98 -3.52
N LEU A 127 -6.92 -2.82 -3.31
CA LEU A 127 -7.45 -2.33 -2.04
C LEU A 127 -7.08 -3.23 -0.84
N ILE A 128 -7.27 -4.55 -0.96
CA ILE A 128 -6.96 -5.49 0.13
C ILE A 128 -5.45 -5.45 0.45
N GLN A 129 -4.59 -5.33 -0.56
CA GLN A 129 -3.15 -5.22 -0.33
C GLN A 129 -2.77 -3.91 0.36
N VAL A 130 -3.39 -2.79 -0.03
CA VAL A 130 -3.24 -1.52 0.69
C VAL A 130 -3.66 -1.68 2.15
N MET A 131 -4.77 -2.37 2.42
CA MET A 131 -5.22 -2.68 3.79
C MET A 131 -4.20 -3.52 4.55
N ILE A 132 -3.63 -4.57 3.95
CA ILE A 132 -2.63 -5.43 4.58
C ILE A 132 -1.40 -4.62 5.02
N VAL A 133 -0.92 -3.71 4.16
CA VAL A 133 0.21 -2.83 4.48
C VAL A 133 -0.16 -1.86 5.61
N VAL A 134 -1.24 -1.10 5.43
CA VAL A 134 -1.65 -0.07 6.41
C VAL A 134 -1.95 -0.69 7.78
N PHE A 135 -2.62 -1.84 7.83
CA PHE A 135 -2.93 -2.53 9.08
C PHE A 135 -1.71 -3.26 9.67
N GLY A 136 -0.70 -3.58 8.86
CA GLY A 136 0.57 -4.11 9.33
C GLY A 136 1.44 -3.06 10.04
N GLU A 137 1.26 -1.78 9.72
CA GLU A 137 1.86 -0.66 10.44
C GLU A 137 1.02 -0.26 11.66
N GLU A 138 -0.28 -0.04 11.44
CA GLU A 138 -1.24 0.35 12.46
C GLU A 138 -2.43 -0.62 12.51
N PRO A 139 -2.39 -1.65 13.38
CA PRO A 139 -3.49 -2.60 13.51
C PRO A 139 -4.79 -1.90 13.88
N PRO A 140 -5.90 -2.16 13.15
CA PRO A 140 -7.16 -1.46 13.36
C PRO A 140 -8.01 -2.08 14.48
N VAL A 141 -7.59 -3.24 15.00
CA VAL A 141 -8.25 -3.96 16.09
C VAL A 141 -7.21 -4.53 17.07
N PHE A 142 -7.56 -4.60 18.34
CA PHE A 142 -6.77 -5.25 19.40
C PHE A 142 -7.62 -6.28 20.13
N SER A 143 -6.99 -7.34 20.64
CA SER A 143 -7.64 -8.26 21.56
C SER A 143 -7.92 -7.57 22.89
N ARG A 144 -9.10 -7.85 23.46
CA ARG A 144 -9.42 -7.48 24.84
C ARG A 144 -8.61 -8.40 25.76
N PRO A 145 -7.93 -7.85 26.80
CA PRO A 145 -7.25 -8.68 27.77
C PRO A 145 -8.26 -9.60 28.47
N THR A 146 -8.02 -10.91 28.43
CA THR A 146 -8.79 -11.87 29.22
C THR A 146 -8.35 -11.71 30.68
N ILE A 147 -9.23 -11.15 31.53
CA ILE A 147 -8.99 -11.13 32.97
C ILE A 147 -9.14 -12.57 33.47
N SER A 148 -8.04 -13.33 33.48
CA SER A 148 -7.95 -14.57 34.24
C SER A 148 -7.51 -14.21 35.66
N ALA A 149 -8.45 -13.81 36.51
CA ALA A 149 -8.23 -13.70 37.94
C ALA A 149 -8.40 -15.07 38.59
N ALA A 150 -7.37 -15.91 38.51
CA ALA A 150 -7.21 -17.02 39.44
C ALA A 150 -6.27 -16.54 40.56
N TYR A 151 -6.83 -15.91 41.59
CA TYR A 151 -6.10 -15.72 42.83
C TYR A 151 -5.91 -17.11 43.47
N PRO A 152 -4.69 -17.52 43.85
CA PRO A 152 -4.53 -18.69 44.70
C PRO A 152 -5.19 -18.41 46.06
N PRO A 153 -5.89 -19.38 46.67
CA PRO A 153 -6.44 -19.20 48.00
C PRO A 153 -5.28 -19.03 48.99
N TYR A 154 -5.21 -17.86 49.63
CA TYR A 154 -4.32 -17.64 50.77
C TYR A 154 -4.69 -18.62 51.88
N GLN A 155 -3.76 -19.49 52.26
CA GLN A 155 -3.86 -20.26 53.51
C GLN A 155 -3.56 -19.33 54.69
N ALA A 156 -4.53 -19.17 55.57
CA ALA A 156 -4.34 -18.49 56.85
C ALA A 156 -3.58 -19.41 57.80
N THR A 157 -2.28 -19.14 58.02
CA THR A 157 -1.53 -19.70 59.15
C THR A 157 -1.11 -18.57 60.07
N GLY A 158 -2.01 -18.23 61.00
CA GLY A 158 -1.67 -17.42 62.18
C GLY A 158 -1.43 -18.34 63.39
N PRO A 159 -0.43 -18.08 64.25
CA PRO A 159 -0.19 -18.85 65.47
C PRO A 159 -1.22 -18.52 66.57
N PRO A 160 -1.45 -19.44 67.54
CA PRO A 160 -2.52 -19.31 68.52
C PRO A 160 -2.19 -18.29 69.61
N ASN A 161 -3.22 -17.57 70.02
CA ASN A 161 -3.19 -16.48 70.99
C ASN A 161 -3.27 -17.02 72.43
N SER A 162 -2.60 -16.37 73.39
CA SER A 162 -2.93 -16.51 74.81
C SER A 162 -2.79 -15.17 75.57
N SER A 163 -3.90 -14.76 76.22
CA SER A 163 -4.06 -13.93 77.44
C SER A 163 -3.39 -12.52 77.46
N TYR A 164 -4.01 -11.37 77.80
CA TYR A 164 -4.84 -11.05 78.97
C TYR A 164 -5.26 -9.55 78.95
N MET A 165 -6.54 -9.31 79.28
CA MET A 165 -7.20 -8.16 79.96
C MET A 165 -7.43 -6.73 79.40
N PRO A 166 -8.52 -6.07 79.90
CA PRO A 166 -9.23 -4.95 79.27
C PRO A 166 -9.14 -3.61 80.04
N GLY A 167 -9.42 -2.50 79.36
CA GLY A 167 -9.63 -1.20 79.98
C GLY A 167 -9.81 -0.06 78.97
N MET A 168 -11.06 0.40 78.79
CA MET A 168 -11.42 1.68 78.17
C MET A 168 -11.26 2.83 79.21
N PRO A 169 -11.43 4.15 78.92
CA PRO A 169 -11.84 4.80 77.66
C PRO A 169 -11.10 6.12 77.29
N SER A 170 -11.50 6.67 76.12
CA SER A 170 -11.54 8.11 75.75
C SER A 170 -10.32 8.70 75.04
N GLY A 171 -10.54 9.19 73.80
CA GLY A 171 -9.68 10.15 73.13
C GLY A 171 -9.72 10.01 71.60
N MET A 172 -10.46 10.88 70.91
CA MET A 172 -10.23 11.18 69.49
C MET A 172 -8.74 11.47 69.25
N PRO A 173 -8.17 11.14 68.07
CA PRO A 173 -7.95 12.23 67.12
C PRO A 173 -8.03 11.84 65.62
N HIS A 174 -8.54 12.81 64.87
CA HIS A 174 -8.04 13.40 63.62
C HIS A 174 -7.25 12.58 62.57
N PHE A 175 -7.74 12.72 61.34
CA PHE A 175 -7.09 12.45 60.05
C PHE A 175 -5.64 12.98 59.94
N PRO A 176 -4.74 12.27 59.24
CA PRO A 176 -3.43 12.80 58.89
C PRO A 176 -3.45 13.65 57.59
N PRO A 177 -2.50 14.60 57.42
CA PRO A 177 -2.49 15.59 56.33
C PRO A 177 -1.79 15.07 55.08
N GLY A 178 -2.20 15.62 53.92
CA GLY A 178 -1.59 15.36 52.63
C GLY A 178 -0.16 15.92 52.46
N PRO A 179 0.57 15.48 51.42
CA PRO A 179 1.97 15.83 51.19
C PRO A 179 2.17 17.26 50.64
N PRO A 180 3.34 17.89 50.90
CA PRO A 180 3.66 19.25 50.44
C PRO A 180 4.13 19.31 48.97
N PRO A 181 3.94 20.45 48.27
CA PRO A 181 4.42 20.66 46.90
C PRO A 181 5.86 21.19 46.86
N ASN A 182 6.67 20.66 45.94
CA ASN A 182 8.04 21.09 45.67
C ASN A 182 8.08 22.10 44.50
N PRO A 183 8.88 23.19 44.55
CA PRO A 183 8.94 24.21 43.51
C PRO A 183 10.18 24.03 42.62
N SER A 184 10.00 23.96 41.30
CA SER A 184 11.08 24.16 40.31
C SER A 184 10.47 24.49 38.95
N GLY A 185 10.62 25.74 38.53
CA GLY A 185 10.02 26.30 37.31
C GLY A 185 10.90 26.18 36.06
N TYR A 186 10.23 26.24 34.90
CA TYR A 186 10.80 26.69 33.62
C TYR A 186 9.79 27.65 32.94
N PRO A 187 10.26 28.63 32.15
CA PRO A 187 9.46 29.81 31.81
C PRO A 187 8.53 29.60 30.60
N SER A 188 7.30 30.10 30.73
CA SER A 188 6.28 30.25 29.69
C SER A 188 6.50 31.56 28.91
N TYR A 189 6.55 31.50 27.58
CA TYR A 189 6.45 32.68 26.70
C TYR A 189 4.98 32.96 26.33
N PRO A 190 4.50 34.21 26.43
CA PRO A 190 3.12 34.58 26.15
C PRO A 190 2.87 34.98 24.68
N TYR A 191 1.71 34.57 24.15
CA TYR A 191 1.10 35.11 22.93
C TYR A 191 0.37 36.44 23.23
N PRO A 192 0.37 37.43 22.30
CA PRO A 192 -0.53 38.58 22.38
C PRO A 192 -1.85 38.37 21.59
N PRO A 193 -2.91 39.15 21.91
CA PRO A 193 -4.29 38.95 21.45
C PRO A 193 -4.63 39.70 20.13
N PRO A 194 -5.84 39.49 19.55
CA PRO A 194 -6.22 40.03 18.24
C PRO A 194 -7.01 41.34 18.33
N SER A 195 -6.70 42.31 17.46
CA SER A 195 -7.61 43.42 17.16
C SER A 195 -7.27 44.14 15.84
N GLY A 196 -8.27 44.28 14.95
CA GLY A 196 -8.52 45.52 14.23
C GLY A 196 -8.10 45.67 12.76
N SER A 197 -9.08 45.52 11.85
CA SER A 197 -9.46 46.44 10.75
C SER A 197 -8.44 46.98 9.71
N PHE A 198 -8.75 46.74 8.43
CA PHE A 198 -8.33 47.46 7.20
C PHE A 198 -8.58 49.00 7.28
N PRO A 199 -7.84 49.89 6.56
CA PRO A 199 -8.09 50.21 5.13
C PRO A 199 -6.81 50.73 4.36
N PRO A 200 -6.87 51.56 3.27
CA PRO A 200 -6.73 51.12 1.87
C PRO A 200 -5.61 51.80 1.02
N THR A 201 -5.37 51.23 -0.18
CA THR A 201 -4.92 51.86 -1.46
C THR A 201 -3.52 52.48 -1.64
N THR A 202 -3.04 52.29 -2.89
CA THR A 202 -2.06 53.06 -3.69
C THR A 202 -0.55 52.97 -3.37
N SER A 203 0.20 52.30 -4.25
CA SER A 203 1.21 52.95 -5.11
C SER A 203 1.98 51.95 -5.99
N THR A 204 2.17 52.37 -7.22
CA THR A 204 3.01 51.83 -8.31
C THR A 204 4.51 51.99 -8.04
N GLN A 205 5.35 51.10 -8.61
CA GLN A 205 6.68 51.31 -9.26
C GLN A 205 7.50 50.00 -9.20
N HIS A 206 7.70 49.29 -10.32
CA HIS A 206 8.84 49.37 -11.26
C HIS A 206 10.04 48.48 -10.92
N TYR A 207 10.28 47.46 -11.77
CA TYR A 207 11.57 46.88 -12.16
C TYR A 207 11.41 46.24 -13.56
N PRO A 208 12.48 46.06 -14.36
CA PRO A 208 12.56 46.59 -15.72
C PRO A 208 12.37 45.52 -16.80
N SER A 209 11.99 46.00 -17.97
CA SER A 209 11.87 45.28 -19.25
C SER A 209 13.20 44.71 -19.74
N GLN A 210 13.25 43.40 -20.00
CA GLN A 210 14.27 42.75 -20.82
C GLN A 210 13.90 42.83 -22.32
N PRO A 211 14.91 42.92 -23.22
CA PRO A 211 14.70 43.14 -24.65
C PRO A 211 14.17 41.90 -25.38
N PRO A 212 13.54 42.06 -26.55
CA PRO A 212 12.94 40.96 -27.30
C PRO A 212 14.06 40.14 -27.96
N VAL A 213 14.23 38.88 -27.55
CA VAL A 213 15.09 37.95 -28.28
C VAL A 213 14.32 37.39 -29.47
N THR A 214 14.87 37.73 -30.62
CA THR A 214 14.60 37.26 -31.97
C THR A 214 14.33 35.76 -32.05
N THR A 215 13.31 35.43 -32.84
CA THR A 215 12.97 34.09 -33.31
C THR A 215 14.17 33.43 -34.00
N VAL A 216 14.87 32.57 -33.27
CA VAL A 216 15.73 31.54 -33.86
C VAL A 216 14.92 30.25 -33.81
N ALA A 217 14.78 29.59 -34.95
CA ALA A 217 13.98 28.39 -35.13
C ALA A 217 14.36 27.30 -34.12
N ASP A 218 13.50 27.06 -33.13
CA ASP A 218 13.72 26.01 -32.14
C ASP A 218 13.20 24.70 -32.72
N GLY A 219 14.11 23.80 -33.07
CA GLY A 219 13.81 22.39 -33.29
C GLY A 219 13.36 21.79 -31.96
N ARG A 220 12.10 22.04 -31.56
CA ARG A 220 11.54 21.58 -30.29
C ARG A 220 11.76 20.08 -30.14
N ARG A 221 12.65 19.71 -29.22
CA ARG A 221 12.86 18.32 -28.80
C ARG A 221 11.49 17.79 -28.36
N LYS A 222 11.00 16.76 -29.03
CA LYS A 222 9.68 16.17 -28.74
C LYS A 222 9.71 15.61 -27.31
N GLN A 223 8.70 15.96 -26.51
CA GLN A 223 8.49 15.40 -25.16
C GLN A 223 8.46 13.87 -25.24
N LYS A 224 9.41 13.21 -24.55
CA LYS A 224 9.52 11.75 -24.53
C LYS A 224 8.38 11.11 -23.73
N GLN A 225 7.92 9.95 -24.17
CA GLN A 225 6.92 9.15 -23.47
C GLN A 225 7.62 7.98 -22.77
N VAL A 226 7.53 7.93 -21.44
CA VAL A 226 8.17 6.89 -20.63
C VAL A 226 7.10 6.01 -20.01
N TRP A 227 7.11 4.72 -20.31
CA TRP A 227 6.22 3.75 -19.67
C TRP A 227 7.02 2.97 -18.63
N ILE A 228 6.52 2.92 -17.41
CA ILE A 228 7.11 2.14 -16.31
C ILE A 228 6.10 1.05 -15.96
N CYS A 229 6.35 -0.17 -16.40
CA CYS A 229 5.42 -1.29 -16.25
C CYS A 229 5.97 -2.31 -15.24
N GLY A 230 5.11 -2.78 -14.35
CA GLY A 230 5.52 -3.78 -13.38
C GLY A 230 4.44 -4.16 -12.38
N HIS A 231 4.84 -4.97 -11.39
CA HIS A 231 3.92 -5.41 -10.35
C HIS A 231 3.76 -4.36 -9.22
N SER A 232 3.44 -4.84 -8.02
CA SER A 232 3.30 -4.05 -6.78
C SER A 232 4.39 -3.01 -6.53
N TYR A 233 5.64 -3.25 -6.93
CA TYR A 233 6.74 -2.30 -6.70
C TYR A 233 6.56 -1.02 -7.53
N VAL A 234 6.18 -1.16 -8.80
CA VAL A 234 5.88 -0.01 -9.68
C VAL A 234 4.63 0.70 -9.22
N PHE A 235 3.63 -0.05 -8.76
CA PHE A 235 2.40 0.53 -8.19
C PHE A 235 2.71 1.39 -6.94
N TRP A 236 3.49 0.85 -6.00
CA TRP A 236 3.85 1.59 -4.79
C TRP A 236 4.86 2.70 -5.05
N ALA A 237 5.73 2.55 -6.04
CA ALA A 237 6.65 3.59 -6.50
C ALA A 237 5.91 4.86 -6.95
N GLU A 238 4.84 4.72 -7.74
CA GLU A 238 3.98 5.85 -8.13
C GLU A 238 3.34 6.51 -6.90
N LYS A 239 2.72 5.70 -6.03
CA LYS A 239 2.07 6.21 -4.81
C LYS A 239 3.04 6.93 -3.89
N ARG A 240 4.26 6.40 -3.76
CA ARG A 240 5.31 7.04 -3.00
C ARG A 240 5.76 8.35 -3.64
N ALA A 241 5.91 8.40 -4.95
CA ALA A 241 6.31 9.60 -5.67
C ALA A 241 5.29 10.74 -5.51
N LEU A 242 3.99 10.44 -5.42
CA LEU A 242 2.92 11.42 -5.14
C LEU A 242 3.06 12.07 -3.75
N GLU A 243 3.63 11.38 -2.76
CA GLU A 243 3.85 11.91 -1.41
C GLU A 243 5.11 12.78 -1.31
N ARG A 244 5.97 12.76 -2.33
CA ARG A 244 7.24 13.49 -2.35
C ARG A 244 7.11 14.81 -3.11
N SER A 245 7.98 15.77 -2.80
CA SER A 245 7.97 17.11 -3.40
C SER A 245 8.22 17.11 -4.91
N PHE A 246 8.93 16.11 -5.42
CA PHE A 246 9.21 15.92 -6.85
C PHE A 246 8.07 15.25 -7.63
N GLY A 247 7.03 14.78 -6.94
CA GLY A 247 5.81 14.25 -7.53
C GLY A 247 6.01 12.98 -8.38
N PRO A 248 4.95 12.52 -9.08
CA PRO A 248 4.96 11.28 -9.86
C PRO A 248 5.87 11.36 -11.10
N GLN A 249 6.39 12.54 -11.42
CA GLN A 249 7.37 12.75 -12.48
C GLN A 249 8.81 12.52 -12.01
N LEU A 250 9.04 12.17 -10.73
CA LEU A 250 10.37 11.97 -10.15
C LEU A 250 11.29 13.19 -10.33
N GLY A 251 10.73 14.40 -10.45
CA GLY A 251 11.48 15.62 -10.71
C GLY A 251 11.83 15.87 -12.18
N ILE A 252 11.52 14.95 -13.07
CA ILE A 252 11.72 15.10 -14.52
C ILE A 252 10.72 16.14 -15.05
N ARG A 253 11.24 17.16 -15.72
CA ARG A 253 10.44 18.27 -16.27
C ARG A 253 9.50 17.72 -17.33
N LEU A 254 8.24 18.15 -17.27
CA LEU A 254 7.22 17.67 -18.22
C LEU A 254 7.59 17.97 -19.67
N GLU A 255 8.29 19.06 -19.97
CA GLU A 255 8.73 19.36 -21.35
C GLU A 255 9.71 18.33 -21.91
N ASP A 256 10.52 17.71 -21.06
CA ASP A 256 11.54 16.74 -21.44
C ASP A 256 10.93 15.34 -21.59
N ALA A 257 10.12 14.91 -20.61
CA ALA A 257 9.42 13.64 -20.68
C ALA A 257 8.15 13.56 -19.82
N LYS A 258 7.25 12.65 -20.19
CA LYS A 258 6.06 12.28 -19.44
C LYS A 258 6.12 10.83 -18.99
N LEU A 259 6.01 10.61 -17.67
CA LEU A 259 6.04 9.29 -17.06
C LEU A 259 4.63 8.73 -16.96
N HIS A 260 4.47 7.47 -17.36
CA HIS A 260 3.23 6.71 -17.26
C HIS A 260 3.51 5.47 -16.41
N TRP A 261 2.96 5.46 -15.20
CA TRP A 261 3.07 4.35 -14.27
C TRP A 261 2.00 3.30 -14.61
N LEU A 262 2.46 2.11 -15.00
CA LEU A 262 1.64 0.97 -15.39
C LEU A 262 1.85 -0.16 -14.37
N GLY A 263 1.75 0.20 -13.09
CA GLY A 263 1.90 -0.72 -11.96
C GLY A 263 0.61 -1.47 -11.70
N LYS A 264 0.63 -2.80 -11.80
CA LYS A 264 -0.51 -3.67 -11.47
C LYS A 264 -0.08 -4.68 -10.42
N SER A 265 -0.66 -4.61 -9.23
CA SER A 265 -0.24 -5.53 -8.16
C SER A 265 -0.56 -6.99 -8.47
N GLY A 266 0.29 -7.90 -7.98
CA GLY A 266 0.18 -9.34 -8.25
C GLY A 266 0.44 -9.76 -9.70
N MET A 267 0.76 -8.82 -10.59
CA MET A 267 1.02 -9.11 -12.00
C MET A 267 2.18 -10.11 -12.16
N THR A 268 1.92 -11.12 -12.99
CA THR A 268 2.84 -12.17 -13.41
C THR A 268 3.34 -11.90 -14.83
N TRP A 269 4.40 -12.59 -15.25
CA TRP A 269 5.08 -12.33 -16.52
C TRP A 269 4.18 -12.48 -17.75
N ASP A 270 3.34 -13.51 -17.76
CA ASP A 270 2.38 -13.80 -18.83
C ASP A 270 1.39 -12.65 -19.10
N GLN A 271 1.13 -11.81 -18.10
CA GLN A 271 0.26 -10.64 -18.22
C GLN A 271 0.95 -9.41 -18.84
N LEU A 272 2.27 -9.42 -19.03
CA LEU A 272 3.04 -8.27 -19.51
C LEU A 272 2.61 -7.80 -20.90
N ILE A 273 2.73 -8.67 -21.90
CA ILE A 273 2.40 -8.31 -23.29
C ILE A 273 0.92 -7.87 -23.42
N PRO A 274 -0.08 -8.61 -22.88
CA PRO A 274 -1.47 -8.14 -22.90
C PRO A 274 -1.66 -6.75 -22.30
N SER A 275 -0.97 -6.44 -21.19
CA SER A 275 -1.07 -5.13 -20.52
C SER A 275 -0.44 -4.00 -21.33
N LEU A 276 0.71 -4.24 -21.95
CA LEU A 276 1.37 -3.26 -22.83
C LEU A 276 0.52 -2.99 -24.09
N LEU A 277 0.00 -4.04 -24.72
CA LEU A 277 -0.87 -3.91 -25.90
C LEU A 277 -2.19 -3.21 -25.56
N HIS A 278 -2.76 -3.45 -24.38
CA HIS A 278 -3.93 -2.72 -23.92
C HIS A 278 -3.63 -1.23 -23.74
N THR A 279 -2.49 -0.90 -23.12
CA THR A 279 -2.05 0.48 -22.89
C THR A 279 -1.81 1.22 -24.21
N ARG A 280 -1.22 0.55 -25.21
CA ARG A 280 -0.99 1.05 -26.56
C ARG A 280 -2.26 1.50 -27.29
N ARG A 281 -3.43 1.01 -26.90
CA ARG A 281 -4.72 1.47 -27.46
C ARG A 281 -5.12 2.87 -26.99
N ARG A 282 -4.50 3.37 -25.91
CA ARG A 282 -4.89 4.60 -25.21
C ARG A 282 -3.77 5.63 -25.18
N LEU A 283 -2.52 5.19 -25.22
CA LEU A 283 -1.33 6.03 -25.16
C LEU A 283 -0.50 5.87 -26.43
N THR A 284 0.24 6.91 -26.78
CA THR A 284 1.27 6.84 -27.82
C THR A 284 2.37 5.87 -27.40
N ASP A 285 2.95 5.17 -28.38
CA ASP A 285 4.08 4.27 -28.15
C ASP A 285 5.19 4.97 -27.34
N PRO A 286 5.78 4.29 -26.35
CA PRO A 286 6.80 4.89 -25.50
C PRO A 286 8.09 5.14 -26.30
N ASP A 287 8.83 6.18 -25.94
CA ASP A 287 10.22 6.33 -26.33
C ASP A 287 11.13 5.51 -25.40
N ILE A 288 10.71 5.29 -24.15
CA ILE A 288 11.41 4.46 -23.15
C ILE A 288 10.40 3.53 -22.48
N LEU A 289 10.66 2.22 -22.48
CA LEU A 289 9.84 1.21 -21.82
C LEU A 289 10.64 0.53 -20.72
N VAL A 290 10.33 0.85 -19.46
CA VAL A 290 10.88 0.20 -18.28
C VAL A 290 9.99 -0.97 -17.88
N VAL A 291 10.58 -2.15 -17.69
CA VAL A 291 9.88 -3.35 -17.20
C VAL A 291 10.50 -3.80 -15.88
N HIS A 292 9.69 -3.82 -14.82
CA HIS A 292 10.02 -4.39 -13.51
C HIS A 292 9.02 -5.50 -13.17
N LEU A 293 9.33 -6.74 -13.57
CA LEU A 293 8.40 -7.87 -13.44
C LEU A 293 9.17 -9.21 -13.28
N GLY A 294 8.47 -10.33 -13.10
CA GLY A 294 9.07 -11.67 -12.99
C GLY A 294 9.31 -12.15 -11.56
N GLY A 295 9.31 -11.24 -10.57
CA GLY A 295 9.50 -11.62 -9.17
C GLY A 295 8.37 -12.49 -8.58
N ASN A 296 7.15 -12.39 -9.12
CA ASN A 296 6.02 -13.22 -8.68
C ASN A 296 6.01 -14.61 -9.32
N ASP A 297 6.76 -14.79 -10.40
CA ASP A 297 6.82 -16.01 -11.20
C ASP A 297 7.94 -16.96 -10.70
N LEU A 298 8.90 -16.45 -9.93
CA LEU A 298 9.97 -17.24 -9.34
C LEU A 298 9.40 -18.37 -8.49
N GLY A 299 10.01 -19.55 -8.56
CA GLY A 299 9.57 -20.74 -7.84
C GLY A 299 8.27 -21.38 -8.35
N THR A 300 7.56 -20.75 -9.30
CA THR A 300 6.35 -21.34 -9.91
C THR A 300 6.70 -22.33 -11.03
N TYR A 301 7.79 -22.06 -11.74
CA TYR A 301 8.32 -22.89 -12.83
C TYR A 301 9.82 -23.07 -12.65
N ALA A 302 10.42 -24.01 -13.39
CA ALA A 302 11.86 -24.13 -13.44
C ALA A 302 12.48 -22.86 -14.03
N ASP A 303 13.60 -22.40 -13.45
CA ASP A 303 14.32 -21.19 -13.91
C ASP A 303 14.55 -21.18 -15.42
N TYR A 304 14.86 -22.34 -16.01
CA TYR A 304 15.11 -22.47 -17.43
C TYR A 304 13.89 -22.06 -18.27
N ASP A 305 12.70 -22.51 -17.90
CA ASP A 305 11.47 -22.29 -18.66
C ASP A 305 11.04 -20.83 -18.59
N ILE A 306 11.06 -20.24 -17.39
CA ILE A 306 10.74 -18.81 -17.22
C ILE A 306 11.75 -17.94 -17.97
N ILE A 307 13.06 -18.21 -17.87
CA ILE A 307 14.09 -17.45 -18.58
C ILE A 307 13.90 -17.54 -20.09
N ARG A 308 13.60 -18.74 -20.61
CA ARG A 308 13.33 -18.95 -22.04
C ARG A 308 12.11 -18.16 -22.51
N GLN A 309 11.03 -18.20 -21.72
CA GLN A 309 9.80 -17.46 -22.02
C GLN A 309 10.04 -15.94 -21.98
N MET A 310 10.69 -15.44 -20.93
CA MET A 310 11.05 -14.03 -20.80
C MET A 310 11.88 -13.53 -21.97
N LYS A 311 12.91 -14.27 -22.40
CA LYS A 311 13.75 -13.90 -23.56
C LYS A 311 12.91 -13.82 -24.84
N LYS A 312 12.00 -14.77 -25.07
CA LYS A 312 11.09 -14.76 -26.24
C LYS A 312 10.16 -13.53 -26.22
N ASP A 313 9.57 -13.24 -25.07
CA ASP A 313 8.64 -12.12 -24.92
C ASP A 313 9.34 -10.77 -25.02
N ILE A 314 10.55 -10.64 -24.49
CA ILE A 314 11.40 -9.45 -24.64
C ILE A 314 11.68 -9.16 -26.13
N ILE A 315 11.97 -10.18 -26.93
CA ILE A 315 12.13 -10.01 -28.38
C ILE A 315 10.82 -9.54 -29.02
N HIS A 316 9.70 -10.13 -28.64
CA HIS A 316 8.39 -9.72 -29.14
C HIS A 316 8.08 -8.25 -28.79
N ILE A 317 8.36 -7.83 -27.56
CA ILE A 317 8.22 -6.44 -27.10
C ILE A 317 9.11 -5.52 -27.92
N LYS A 318 10.39 -5.87 -28.11
CA LYS A 318 11.33 -5.07 -28.91
C LYS A 318 10.87 -4.90 -30.36
N ILE A 319 10.30 -5.93 -30.97
CA ILE A 319 9.74 -5.84 -32.34
C ILE A 319 8.48 -4.98 -32.36
N THR A 320 7.61 -5.14 -31.35
CA THR A 320 6.34 -4.41 -31.24
C THR A 320 6.56 -2.92 -31.04
N PHE A 321 7.54 -2.55 -30.22
CA PHE A 321 7.90 -1.20 -29.82
C PHE A 321 9.27 -0.81 -30.40
N LYS A 322 9.40 -0.90 -31.73
CA LYS A 322 10.68 -0.81 -32.46
C LYS A 322 11.49 0.48 -32.25
N ASN A 323 10.84 1.57 -31.83
CA ASN A 323 11.46 2.87 -31.60
C ASN A 323 11.73 3.14 -30.11
N SER A 324 11.39 2.20 -29.23
CA SER A 324 11.52 2.37 -27.80
C SER A 324 12.85 1.83 -27.31
N ILE A 325 13.50 2.56 -26.40
CA ILE A 325 14.60 2.03 -25.60
C ILE A 325 13.99 1.10 -24.56
N LEU A 326 14.36 -0.18 -24.60
CA LEU A 326 13.90 -1.17 -23.64
C LEU A 326 14.82 -1.19 -22.42
N VAL A 327 14.24 -1.04 -21.24
CA VAL A 327 14.94 -1.02 -19.96
C VAL A 327 14.40 -2.13 -19.07
N TRP A 328 15.29 -2.98 -18.59
CA TRP A 328 14.98 -4.05 -17.65
C TRP A 328 15.39 -3.64 -16.24
N SER A 329 14.43 -3.59 -15.33
CA SER A 329 14.71 -3.39 -13.91
C SER A 329 14.83 -4.75 -13.23
N ASN A 330 15.99 -5.02 -12.65
CA ASN A 330 16.28 -6.30 -12.01
C ASN A 330 15.24 -6.62 -10.94
N ILE A 331 14.94 -7.92 -10.81
CA ILE A 331 14.09 -8.41 -9.72
C ILE A 331 14.80 -8.11 -8.39
N VAL A 332 14.16 -7.29 -7.57
CA VAL A 332 14.67 -6.87 -6.26
C VAL A 332 14.66 -8.07 -5.29
N PRO A 333 15.70 -8.24 -4.45
CA PRO A 333 15.70 -9.29 -3.42
C PRO A 333 14.56 -9.10 -2.42
N ARG A 334 14.15 -10.18 -1.77
CA ARG A 334 13.08 -10.16 -0.76
C ARG A 334 13.54 -10.88 0.52
N LYS A 335 13.04 -10.46 1.68
CA LYS A 335 13.25 -11.18 2.95
C LYS A 335 12.34 -12.41 3.05
N ALA A 336 11.19 -12.38 2.38
CA ALA A 336 10.26 -13.49 2.30
C ALA A 336 9.78 -13.70 0.86
N TRP A 337 9.50 -14.95 0.52
CA TRP A 337 8.95 -15.37 -0.75
C TRP A 337 7.61 -16.05 -0.51
N SER A 338 6.66 -15.91 -1.43
CA SER A 338 5.31 -16.47 -1.27
C SER A 338 5.23 -17.96 -1.55
N GLN A 339 6.25 -18.53 -2.18
CA GLN A 339 6.35 -19.95 -2.53
C GLN A 339 6.90 -20.77 -1.35
N ASP A 340 6.46 -22.03 -1.21
CA ASP A 340 6.90 -22.99 -0.20
C ASP A 340 8.33 -23.54 -0.44
N MET A 341 9.21 -22.71 -0.99
CA MET A 341 10.60 -23.04 -1.29
C MET A 341 11.53 -22.31 -0.31
N SER A 342 12.74 -22.86 -0.08
CA SER A 342 13.69 -22.23 0.81
C SER A 342 14.12 -20.84 0.30
N HIS A 343 14.31 -19.90 1.22
CA HIS A 343 14.76 -18.54 0.90
C HIS A 343 16.06 -18.54 0.07
N GLU A 344 17.01 -19.42 0.42
CA GLU A 344 18.26 -19.58 -0.31
C GLU A 344 18.04 -20.01 -1.77
N PHE A 345 17.11 -20.95 -2.02
CA PHE A 345 16.77 -21.38 -3.37
C PHE A 345 16.15 -20.23 -4.17
N MET A 346 15.21 -19.50 -3.55
CA MET A 346 14.54 -18.38 -4.19
C MET A 346 15.52 -17.25 -4.56
N GLU A 347 16.47 -16.92 -3.69
CA GLU A 347 17.52 -15.96 -4.01
C GLU A 347 18.48 -16.46 -5.09
N LYS A 348 18.82 -17.76 -5.13
CA LYS A 348 19.60 -18.34 -6.24
C LYS A 348 18.85 -18.24 -7.57
N SER A 349 17.56 -18.56 -7.58
CA SER A 349 16.67 -18.44 -8.74
C SER A 349 16.61 -16.99 -9.22
N ARG A 350 16.31 -16.03 -8.34
CA ARG A 350 16.30 -14.58 -8.63
C ARG A 350 17.61 -14.11 -9.25
N LYS A 351 18.75 -14.43 -8.62
CA LYS A 351 20.09 -14.05 -9.11
C LYS A 351 20.37 -14.64 -10.49
N ARG A 352 19.95 -15.89 -10.74
CA ARG A 352 20.08 -16.54 -12.05
C ARG A 352 19.24 -15.83 -13.10
N VAL A 353 17.97 -15.55 -12.83
CA VAL A 353 17.09 -14.83 -13.76
C VAL A 353 17.65 -13.45 -14.08
N ASN A 354 18.02 -12.66 -13.06
CA ASN A 354 18.61 -11.33 -13.28
C ASN A 354 19.88 -11.38 -14.13
N ARG A 355 20.77 -12.36 -13.89
CA ARG A 355 21.99 -12.52 -14.69
C ARG A 355 21.68 -12.88 -16.14
N GLU A 356 20.80 -13.85 -16.36
CA GLU A 356 20.47 -14.36 -17.69
C GLU A 356 19.68 -13.37 -18.54
N ILE A 357 18.73 -12.66 -17.93
CA ILE A 357 17.96 -11.61 -18.59
C ILE A 357 18.80 -10.35 -18.77
N GLY A 358 19.63 -9.98 -17.79
CA GLY A 358 20.57 -8.86 -17.91
C GLY A 358 21.53 -9.05 -19.09
N SER A 359 22.27 -10.17 -19.13
CA SER A 359 23.18 -10.45 -20.26
C SER A 359 22.45 -10.49 -21.61
N PHE A 360 21.20 -10.98 -21.62
CA PHE A 360 20.38 -10.96 -22.82
C PHE A 360 19.98 -9.54 -23.25
N MET A 361 19.58 -8.69 -22.30
CA MET A 361 19.25 -7.28 -22.52
C MET A 361 20.44 -6.53 -23.13
N GLU A 362 21.64 -6.68 -22.56
CA GLU A 362 22.88 -6.10 -23.11
C GLU A 362 23.12 -6.54 -24.56
N ARG A 363 22.98 -7.84 -24.84
CA ARG A 363 23.17 -8.39 -26.20
C ARG A 363 22.20 -7.82 -27.23
N ILE A 364 20.98 -7.46 -26.81
CA ILE A 364 20.00 -6.82 -27.68
C ILE A 364 20.03 -5.29 -27.57
N GLY A 365 21.04 -4.68 -26.94
CA GLY A 365 21.15 -3.22 -26.81
C GLY A 365 20.10 -2.58 -25.91
N GLY A 366 19.51 -3.36 -24.99
CA GLY A 366 18.68 -2.86 -23.91
C GLY A 366 19.51 -2.39 -22.72
N ILE A 367 18.86 -1.70 -21.79
CA ILE A 367 19.49 -1.13 -20.60
C ILE A 367 19.01 -1.87 -19.35
N ILE A 368 19.83 -1.89 -18.30
CA ILE A 368 19.51 -2.57 -17.05
C ILE A 368 19.55 -1.58 -15.90
N ILE A 369 18.52 -1.62 -15.05
CA ILE A 369 18.52 -0.95 -13.74
C ILE A 369 18.86 -2.00 -12.69
N LYS A 370 19.93 -1.75 -11.94
CA LYS A 370 20.33 -2.56 -10.78
C LYS A 370 19.83 -1.89 -9.51
N HIS A 371 19.57 -2.71 -8.49
CA HIS A 371 19.05 -2.28 -7.20
C HIS A 371 20.00 -2.69 -6.09
N ASP A 372 21.27 -2.32 -6.23
CA ASP A 372 22.35 -2.81 -5.36
C ASP A 372 22.23 -2.26 -3.92
N SER A 373 21.53 -1.13 -3.75
CA SER A 373 21.23 -0.54 -2.44
C SER A 373 20.03 -1.15 -1.73
N LEU A 374 19.19 -1.93 -2.42
CA LEU A 374 18.03 -2.60 -1.82
C LEU A 374 18.44 -3.94 -1.20
N VAL A 375 19.21 -3.87 -0.12
CA VAL A 375 19.75 -5.04 0.59
C VAL A 375 18.76 -5.50 1.68
N PRO A 376 18.29 -6.76 1.68
CA PRO A 376 17.34 -7.27 2.67
C PRO A 376 17.79 -7.06 4.12
N GLU A 377 19.07 -7.21 4.39
CA GLU A 377 19.64 -7.08 5.72
C GLU A 377 19.64 -5.63 6.22
N SER A 378 19.52 -4.65 5.33
CA SER A 378 19.49 -3.24 5.71
C SER A 378 18.19 -2.90 6.45
N PRO A 379 18.29 -2.28 7.64
CA PRO A 379 17.12 -1.93 8.43
C PRO A 379 16.28 -0.88 7.70
N GLY A 380 14.96 -1.09 7.72
CA GLY A 380 14.00 -0.09 7.26
C GLY A 380 13.81 0.04 5.74
N LEU A 381 14.43 -0.79 4.89
CA LEU A 381 14.19 -0.80 3.44
C LEU A 381 13.03 -1.70 2.99
N PHE A 382 12.68 -2.69 3.81
CA PHE A 382 11.63 -3.65 3.52
C PHE A 382 10.53 -3.55 4.56
N HIS A 383 9.30 -3.77 4.13
CA HIS A 383 8.15 -3.92 5.03
C HIS A 383 8.35 -5.14 5.95
N LEU A 384 7.56 -5.22 7.02
CA LEU A 384 7.64 -6.33 8.00
C LEU A 384 7.26 -7.68 7.37
N ASP A 385 6.44 -7.69 6.32
CA ASP A 385 6.14 -8.89 5.54
C ASP A 385 7.35 -9.45 4.78
N GLY A 386 8.39 -8.63 4.59
CA GLY A 386 9.60 -9.03 3.89
C GLY A 386 9.47 -9.19 2.38
N VAL A 387 8.29 -8.97 1.80
CA VAL A 387 7.99 -9.11 0.37
C VAL A 387 7.98 -7.74 -0.32
N LEU A 388 7.45 -6.72 0.34
CA LEU A 388 7.34 -5.36 -0.19
C LEU A 388 8.45 -4.45 0.33
N LEU A 389 8.72 -3.39 -0.42
CA LEU A 389 9.58 -2.30 0.05
C LEU A 389 8.82 -1.45 1.08
N SER A 390 9.54 -0.94 2.06
CA SER A 390 9.03 0.11 2.93
C SER A 390 8.91 1.44 2.16
N ALA A 391 8.42 2.48 2.81
CA ALA A 391 8.47 3.84 2.28
C ALA A 391 9.90 4.25 1.86
N SER A 392 10.90 4.02 2.74
CA SER A 392 12.30 4.34 2.47
C SER A 392 12.90 3.45 1.37
N GLY A 393 12.57 2.15 1.34
CA GLY A 393 13.01 1.28 0.24
C GLY A 393 12.39 1.69 -1.09
N THR A 394 11.14 2.14 -1.08
CA THR A 394 10.46 2.63 -2.29
C THR A 394 11.09 3.95 -2.76
N ASP A 395 11.56 4.81 -1.86
CA ASP A 395 12.35 5.99 -2.23
C ASP A 395 13.65 5.58 -2.94
N VAL A 396 14.38 4.59 -2.40
CA VAL A 396 15.60 4.05 -3.04
C VAL A 396 15.29 3.47 -4.42
N PHE A 397 14.21 2.69 -4.55
CA PHE A 397 13.77 2.15 -5.84
C PHE A 397 13.47 3.27 -6.85
N ASN A 398 12.77 4.33 -6.44
CA ASN A 398 12.49 5.48 -7.29
C ASN A 398 13.77 6.23 -7.71
N LEU A 399 14.76 6.35 -6.82
CA LEU A 399 16.06 6.93 -7.14
C LEU A 399 16.84 6.07 -8.15
N ASP A 400 16.80 4.75 -8.02
CA ASP A 400 17.42 3.84 -9.00
C ASP A 400 16.77 4.00 -10.39
N LEU A 401 15.43 4.09 -10.45
CA LEU A 401 14.71 4.38 -11.70
C LEU A 401 15.13 5.73 -12.29
N LEU A 402 15.09 6.78 -11.47
CA LEU A 402 15.44 8.13 -11.88
C LEU A 402 16.86 8.21 -12.44
N SER A 403 17.83 7.60 -11.75
CA SER A 403 19.25 7.64 -12.12
C SER A 403 19.49 7.14 -13.55
N VAL A 404 18.72 6.16 -14.02
CA VAL A 404 18.81 5.67 -15.40
C VAL A 404 17.97 6.53 -16.33
N LEU A 405 16.75 6.92 -15.95
CA LEU A 405 15.88 7.74 -16.80
C LEU A 405 16.51 9.09 -17.16
N GLU A 406 17.24 9.74 -16.24
CA GLU A 406 17.98 10.99 -16.50
C GLU A 406 19.02 10.85 -17.59
N THR A 407 19.63 9.67 -17.75
CA THR A 407 20.60 9.42 -18.83
C THR A 407 19.94 9.22 -20.20
N LEU A 408 18.63 8.93 -20.22
CA LEU A 408 17.89 8.56 -21.41
C LEU A 408 16.99 9.68 -21.93
N ILE A 409 16.72 10.70 -21.14
CA ILE A 409 15.85 11.84 -21.47
C ILE A 409 16.72 13.00 -21.95
#